data_AF-A0A3D1WEG4-F1
#
_entry.id   AF-A0A3D1WEG4-F1
#
_cell.length_a   1.000
_cell.length_b   1.000
_cell.length_c   1.000
_cell.angle_alpha   90.00
_cell.angle_beta   90.00
_cell.angle_gamma   90.00
#
_symmetry.space_group_name_H-M   'P 1'
#
loop_
_entity.id
_entity.type
_entity.pdbx_description
1 polymer ?
#
loop_
_entity_poly.entity_id
_entity_poly.type
_entity_poly.pdbx_seq_one_letter_code
_entity_poly.pdbx_strand_id
1 'polypeptide(L)'
;MIFADMDYPSRYEDFHGELVSFLTARFTRVESGLQGDSYCWVLDGGEKVSIDTFDAMKHQVKSTRAGPHVQNVISTLQQRYKLKVYENPELEAHEDDAAAT
;
A
#
# COMPACT_ATOMS: atom_id res chain seq x y z
N MET A 1 -5.06 7.42 4.39
CA MET A 1 -5.34 7.88 3.02
C MET A 1 -4.84 6.85 2.01
N ILE A 2 -5.61 6.63 0.95
CA ILE A 2 -5.38 5.66 -0.13
C ILE A 2 -4.82 6.38 -1.36
N PHE A 3 -3.65 5.97 -1.84
CA PHE A 3 -2.96 6.60 -2.98
C PHE A 3 -3.05 5.80 -4.28
N ALA A 4 -3.19 4.47 -4.19
CA ALA A 4 -3.27 3.63 -5.37
C ALA A 4 -3.91 2.27 -5.06
N ASP A 5 -4.59 1.70 -6.04
CA ASP A 5 -4.95 0.27 -6.06
C ASP A 5 -3.96 -0.51 -6.90
N MET A 6 -3.58 -1.71 -6.44
CA MET A 6 -2.87 -2.68 -7.27
C MET A 6 -3.86 -3.52 -8.08
N ASP A 7 -3.55 -3.76 -9.36
CA ASP A 7 -4.36 -4.60 -10.24
C ASP A 7 -3.59 -5.85 -10.70
N TYR A 8 -4.05 -7.01 -10.23
CA TYR A 8 -3.54 -8.32 -10.61
C TYR A 8 -4.70 -9.35 -10.69
N PRO A 9 -4.57 -10.42 -11.49
CA PRO A 9 -5.68 -11.35 -11.73
C PRO A 9 -5.90 -12.41 -10.64
N SER A 10 -4.89 -12.68 -9.81
CA SER A 10 -4.94 -13.71 -8.75
C SER A 10 -5.61 -13.20 -7.48
N ARG A 11 -5.89 -14.11 -6.54
CA ARG A 11 -6.30 -13.74 -5.19
C ARG A 11 -5.12 -13.13 -4.44
N TYR A 12 -5.41 -12.31 -3.42
CA TYR A 12 -4.35 -11.63 -2.67
C TYR A 12 -3.49 -12.61 -1.87
N GLU A 13 -4.04 -13.74 -1.42
CA GLU A 13 -3.31 -14.77 -0.68
C GLU A 13 -2.20 -15.38 -1.52
N ASP A 14 -2.51 -15.67 -2.79
CA ASP A 14 -1.56 -16.24 -3.76
C ASP A 14 -0.51 -15.20 -4.18
N PHE A 15 -0.88 -13.92 -4.18
CA PHE A 15 -0.01 -12.81 -4.57
C PHE A 15 0.94 -12.37 -3.45
N HIS A 16 0.54 -12.53 -2.18
CA HIS A 16 1.23 -11.99 -1.01
C HIS A 16 2.74 -12.33 -0.99
N GLY A 17 3.10 -13.60 -1.18
CA GLY A 17 4.51 -14.03 -1.13
C GLY A 17 5.40 -13.37 -2.19
N GLU A 18 4.86 -13.16 -3.39
CA GLU A 18 5.56 -12.46 -4.46
C GLU A 18 5.78 -10.98 -4.10
N LEU A 19 4.73 -10.32 -3.60
CA LEU A 19 4.79 -8.91 -3.19
C LEU A 19 5.82 -8.70 -2.08
N VAL A 20 5.80 -9.52 -1.04
CA VAL A 20 6.77 -9.47 0.06
C VAL A 20 8.19 -9.64 -0.46
N SER A 21 8.42 -10.63 -1.33
CA SER A 21 9.73 -10.88 -1.93
C SER A 21 10.22 -9.69 -2.77
N PHE A 22 9.32 -9.06 -3.52
CA PHE A 22 9.64 -7.88 -4.33
C PHE A 22 10.02 -6.66 -3.48
N LEU A 23 9.27 -6.41 -2.41
CA LEU A 23 9.46 -5.30 -1.49
C LEU A 23 10.74 -5.47 -0.66
N THR A 24 10.94 -6.64 -0.06
CA THR A 24 12.13 -6.93 0.77
C THR A 24 13.44 -6.88 -0.02
N ALA A 25 13.41 -7.10 -1.33
CA ALA A 25 14.56 -6.92 -2.21
C ALA A 25 14.92 -5.45 -2.49
N ARG A 26 14.04 -4.49 -2.16
CA ARG A 26 14.20 -3.06 -2.51
C ARG A 26 14.16 -2.10 -1.33
N PHE A 27 13.56 -2.53 -0.23
CA PHE A 27 13.42 -1.73 0.98
C PHE A 27 14.07 -2.42 2.16
N THR A 28 14.78 -1.64 2.98
CA THR A 28 15.55 -2.16 4.12
C THR A 28 14.65 -2.71 5.23
N ARG A 29 13.46 -2.15 5.41
CA ARG A 29 12.52 -2.53 6.49
C ARG A 29 11.13 -2.75 5.92
N VAL A 30 10.75 -4.03 5.83
CA VAL A 30 9.42 -4.47 5.44
C VAL A 30 8.90 -5.42 6.51
N GLU A 31 7.71 -5.13 7.01
CA GLU A 31 6.95 -6.04 7.88
C GLU A 31 5.74 -6.56 7.10
N SER A 32 5.37 -7.83 7.27
CA SER A 32 4.27 -8.40 6.50
C SER A 32 3.58 -9.53 7.23
N GLY A 33 2.33 -9.81 6.84
CA GLY A 33 1.59 -10.96 7.31
C GLY A 33 0.37 -11.27 6.45
N LEU A 34 -0.10 -12.50 6.57
CA LEU A 34 -1.29 -13.03 5.90
C LEU A 34 -2.15 -13.77 6.93
N GLN A 35 -3.17 -13.10 7.47
CA GLN A 35 -4.07 -13.64 8.50
C GLN A 35 -5.49 -13.11 8.29
N GLY A 36 -6.26 -13.79 7.42
CA GLY A 36 -7.59 -13.32 7.00
C GLY A 36 -7.54 -12.16 6.00
N ASP A 37 -6.52 -11.31 6.12
CA ASP A 37 -6.14 -10.25 5.20
C ASP A 37 -4.63 -10.27 4.96
N SER A 38 -4.20 -9.58 3.90
CA SER A 38 -2.79 -9.37 3.59
C SER A 38 -2.36 -7.96 3.98
N TYR A 39 -1.21 -7.84 4.63
CA TYR A 39 -0.54 -6.56 4.83
C TYR A 39 0.96 -6.66 4.55
N CYS A 40 1.51 -5.58 3.99
CA CYS A 40 2.93 -5.28 3.91
C CYS A 40 3.13 -3.82 4.36
N TRP A 41 4.03 -3.56 5.30
CA TRP A 41 4.38 -2.23 5.78
C TRP A 41 5.82 -1.92 5.41
N VAL A 42 6.02 -0.86 4.63
CA VAL A 42 7.35 -0.35 4.29
C VAL A 42 7.68 0.81 5.23
N LEU A 43 8.73 0.65 6.03
CA LEU A 43 9.11 1.58 7.10
C LEU A 43 10.38 2.33 6.72
N ASP A 44 10.34 3.66 6.77
CA ASP A 44 11.53 4.50 6.57
C ASP A 44 11.43 5.80 7.36
N GLY A 45 12.49 6.20 8.07
CA GLY A 45 12.55 7.48 8.77
C GLY A 45 11.43 7.76 9.80
N GLY A 46 10.76 6.73 10.32
CA GLY A 46 9.59 6.86 11.19
C GLY A 46 8.25 7.01 10.46
N GLU A 47 8.27 6.95 9.12
CA GLU A 47 7.09 6.87 8.27
C GLU A 47 6.74 5.42 7.94
N LYS A 48 5.46 5.17 7.67
CA LYS A 48 4.93 3.88 7.25
C LYS A 48 4.08 4.06 6.00
N VAL A 49 4.35 3.25 4.99
CA VAL A 49 3.44 3.03 3.87
C VAL A 49 2.86 1.63 4.01
N SER A 50 1.54 1.54 4.11
CA SER A 50 0.83 0.26 4.15
C SER A 50 0.45 -0.17 2.74
N ILE A 51 0.60 -1.46 2.46
CA ILE A 51 0.12 -2.11 1.25
C ILE A 51 -0.75 -3.27 1.74
N ASP A 52 -2.07 -3.08 1.79
CA ASP A 52 -2.98 -4.01 2.48
C ASP A 52 -4.33 -4.18 1.78
N THR A 53 -5.06 -5.21 2.20
CA THR A 53 -6.41 -5.56 1.69
C THR A 53 -7.52 -5.23 2.67
N PHE A 54 -7.29 -4.36 3.66
CA PHE A 54 -8.24 -4.20 4.77
C PHE A 54 -9.59 -3.61 4.35
N ASP A 55 -9.59 -2.73 3.34
CA ASP A 55 -10.82 -2.09 2.83
C ASP A 55 -11.21 -2.58 1.43
N ALA A 56 -10.45 -3.51 0.84
CA ALA A 56 -10.64 -3.94 -0.54
C ALA A 56 -10.13 -5.36 -0.80
N MET A 57 -10.72 -6.03 -1.80
CA MET A 57 -10.31 -7.38 -2.21
C MET A 57 -8.90 -7.47 -2.83
N LYS A 58 -8.25 -6.33 -3.09
CA LYS A 58 -6.90 -6.20 -3.64
C LYS A 58 -6.10 -5.20 -2.83
N HIS A 59 -4.78 -5.31 -2.93
CA HIS A 59 -3.87 -4.43 -2.20
C HIS A 59 -4.06 -2.97 -2.59
N GLN A 60 -4.18 -2.13 -1.58
CA GLN A 60 -4.18 -0.68 -1.66
C GLN A 60 -2.90 -0.12 -1.06
N VAL A 61 -2.34 0.91 -1.67
CA VAL A 61 -1.18 1.64 -1.13
C VAL A 61 -1.69 2.82 -0.31
N LYS A 62 -1.35 2.85 0.97
CA LYS A 62 -1.87 3.81 1.95
C LYS A 62 -0.77 4.47 2.75
N SER A 63 -1.01 5.72 3.15
CA SER A 63 -0.13 6.48 4.04
C SER A 63 -0.95 7.54 4.79
N THR A 64 -0.51 7.92 5.98
CA THR A 64 -1.12 9.01 6.76
C THR A 64 -0.79 10.39 6.22
N ARG A 65 0.22 10.50 5.36
CA ARG A 65 0.63 11.74 4.70
C ARG A 65 1.13 11.50 3.29
N ALA A 66 0.89 12.45 2.40
CA ALA A 66 1.59 12.52 1.13
C ALA A 66 3.06 12.90 1.38
N GLY A 67 3.98 12.34 0.59
CA GLY A 67 5.39 12.64 0.73
C GLY A 67 6.30 11.75 -0.09
N PRO A 68 7.63 11.97 0.00
CA PRO A 68 8.62 11.21 -0.77
C PRO A 68 8.56 9.70 -0.56
N HIS A 69 8.25 9.24 0.66
CA HIS A 69 8.22 7.81 0.99
C HIS A 69 7.11 7.06 0.24
N VAL A 70 5.86 7.53 0.32
CA VAL A 70 4.74 6.91 -0.42
C VAL A 70 4.95 6.99 -1.93
N GLN A 71 5.53 8.08 -2.44
CA GLN A 71 5.86 8.21 -3.86
C GLN A 71 6.96 7.23 -4.30
N ASN A 72 7.97 6.99 -3.46
CA ASN A 72 9.01 6.01 -3.71
C ASN A 72 8.44 4.58 -3.75
N VAL A 73 7.53 4.24 -2.82
CA VAL A 73 6.86 2.95 -2.81
C VAL A 73 6.01 2.76 -4.05
N ILE A 74 5.18 3.74 -4.43
CA ILE A 74 4.36 3.68 -5.65
C ILE A 74 5.25 3.52 -6.89
N SER A 75 6.27 4.36 -7.04
CA SER A 75 7.20 4.30 -8.18
C SER A 75 7.90 2.95 -8.27
N THR A 76 8.27 2.38 -7.13
CA THR A 76 8.88 1.06 -7.04
C THR A 76 7.92 -0.04 -7.46
N LEU A 77 6.69 -0.03 -6.97
CA LEU A 77 5.67 -1.01 -7.36
C LEU A 77 5.34 -0.93 -8.85
N GLN A 78 5.27 0.27 -9.43
CA GLN A 78 5.03 0.49 -10.86
C GLN A 78 6.12 -0.09 -11.78
N GLN A 79 7.32 -0.41 -11.26
CA GLN A 79 8.37 -1.09 -12.04
C GLN A 79 7.96 -2.51 -12.47
N ARG A 80 7.03 -3.14 -11.75
CA ARG A 80 6.63 -4.54 -11.98
C ARG A 80 5.12 -4.74 -12.06
N TYR A 81 4.35 -3.95 -11.33
CA TYR A 81 2.92 -4.17 -11.14
C TYR A 81 2.10 -3.05 -11.79
N LYS A 82 0.89 -3.40 -12.21
CA LYS A 82 -0.09 -2.43 -12.67
C LYS A 82 -0.75 -1.78 -11.46
N LEU A 83 -0.63 -0.46 -11.35
CA LEU A 83 -1.27 0.34 -10.30
C LEU A 83 -2.24 1.33 -10.93
N LYS A 84 -3.42 1.48 -10.33
CA LYS A 84 -4.30 2.63 -10.54
C LYS A 84 -3.95 3.66 -9.47
N VAL A 85 -3.07 4.61 -9.82
CA VAL A 85 -2.69 5.71 -8.93
C VAL A 85 -3.75 6.81 -9.00
N TYR A 86 -4.16 7.33 -7.85
CA TYR A 86 -5.15 8.38 -7.78
C TYR A 86 -4.50 9.76 -7.92
N GLU A 87 -5.19 10.68 -8.61
CA GLU A 87 -4.73 12.07 -8.75
C GLU A 87 -4.70 12.78 -7.38
N ASN A 88 -5.73 12.54 -6.57
CA ASN A 88 -5.79 12.94 -5.17
C ASN A 88 -6.03 11.67 -4.34
N PRO A 89 -5.35 11.52 -3.19
CA PRO A 89 -5.58 10.35 -2.36
C PRO A 89 -7.01 10.34 -1.79
N GLU A 90 -7.61 9.16 -1.73
CA GLU A 90 -8.93 8.96 -1.13
C GLU A 90 -8.80 8.76 0.39
N LEU A 91 -9.83 9.14 1.15
CA LEU A 91 -9.88 8.88 2.58
C LEU A 91 -10.26 7.43 2.85
N GLU A 92 -9.65 6.83 3.86
CA GLU A 92 -10.11 5.54 4.38
C GLU A 92 -11.43 5.71 5.13
N ALA A 93 -12.24 4.65 5.25
CA ALA A 93 -13.57 4.75 5.86
C ALA A 93 -13.59 5.23 7.33
N HIS A 94 -12.44 5.13 8.01
CA HIS A 94 -12.25 5.59 9.38
C HIS A 94 -11.58 6.98 9.48
N GLU A 95 -11.19 7.56 8.35
CA GLU A 95 -10.71 8.94 8.27
C GLU A 95 -11.95 9.84 8.08
N ASP A 96 -12.52 10.32 9.20
CA ASP A 96 -13.56 11.35 9.16
C ASP A 96 -12.98 12.66 8.58
N ASP A 97 -13.75 13.30 7.70
CA ASP A 97 -13.43 14.63 7.19
C ASP A 97 -13.56 15.63 8.34
N ALA A 98 -12.48 15.88 9.08
CA ALA A 98 -12.39 16.88 10.13
C ALA A 98 -12.38 18.32 9.58
N ALA A 99 -13.09 18.56 8.47
CA ALA A 99 -13.26 19.84 7.80
C ALA A 99 -14.75 20.22 7.74
N ALA A 100 -15.40 20.28 8.90
CA ALA A 100 -16.65 21.02 9.08
C ALA A 100 -16.56 21.85 10.37
N THR A 101 -15.77 22.92 10.32
CA THR A 101 -15.90 24.10 11.20
C THR A 101 -16.38 25.28 10.40
#